data_AF-A0A7W6T3L3-F1
#
_entry.id   AF-A0A7W6T3L3-F1
#
_cell.length_a   1.000
_cell.length_b   1.000
_cell.length_c   1.000
_cell.angle_alpha   90.00
_cell.angle_beta   90.00
_cell.angle_gamma   90.00
#
_symmetry.space_group_name_H-M   'P 1'
#
loop_
_entity.id
_entity.type
_entity.pdbx_description
1 polymer ?
#
loop_
_entity_poly.entity_id
_entity_poly.type
_entity_poly.pdbx_seq_one_letter_code
_entity_poly.pdbx_strand_id
1 'polypeptide(L)'
;MGLDLEGRSVRQSLFSGTLFRNCNFRSCDFSRSDFEAAIFESCTFSNCDFSVADFRSADTVNSTFEGCSFQQGSMRASQYDGCTFRQCSFELQTFEENDLIGTALIDCILHRATLLHCRFEKTRFERTDLSDCTSQYHVFVDCGFDKCGFNAESVGLTFGLSLDNLDDLTLVWRGRTVEHPSGLLLVRDLLTTYEARRWPFLAAMLSLNFALSAPVDSLDHLFSSIADDPNGRRAVGVDELRFLSRVLELLSGQSRLPFLSIATGLEKIYGMAEGNPRHTHDALKLLAHTLKDAEYTELAAMESAIEPLESMLPNDELNVSFVFDSEPSISFSESIRGLHDSGYLPGLKPRLLETRSGSYVEILSLSVVTLSSLLICLSMLERILDRVIYIRARAKILFSPQLPAVIRRRALQPVAAPSATVTRELQKYLELALNSHSRRIVSDLEQFTPKLLRVEIDQDANHSLG
;
A
#
# COMPACT_ATOMS: atom_id res chain seq x y z
N MET A 1 -29.61 -29.73 -4.34
CA MET A 1 -30.69 -29.72 -5.37
C MET A 1 -30.65 -28.35 -6.00
N GLY A 2 -30.42 -28.25 -7.31
CA GLY A 2 -30.37 -26.96 -7.99
C GLY A 2 -31.76 -26.33 -8.03
N LEU A 3 -31.86 -25.05 -7.67
CA LEU A 3 -33.07 -24.26 -7.82
C LEU A 3 -33.21 -23.89 -9.30
N ASP A 4 -34.23 -24.42 -9.97
CA ASP A 4 -34.55 -24.10 -11.37
C ASP A 4 -35.62 -23.00 -11.43
N LEU A 5 -35.21 -21.81 -11.83
CA LEU A 5 -36.08 -20.65 -12.01
C LEU A 5 -36.11 -20.17 -13.47
N GLU A 6 -35.72 -20.99 -14.45
CA GLU A 6 -35.63 -20.53 -15.85
C GLU A 6 -36.92 -19.82 -16.31
N GLY A 7 -36.75 -18.59 -16.82
CA GLY A 7 -37.83 -17.74 -17.32
C GLY A 7 -38.81 -17.22 -16.26
N ARG A 8 -38.58 -17.48 -14.97
CA ARG A 8 -39.54 -17.11 -13.92
C ARG A 8 -39.35 -15.67 -13.47
N SER A 9 -40.48 -15.04 -13.17
CA SER A 9 -40.52 -13.78 -12.44
C SER A 9 -40.60 -14.05 -10.94
N VAL A 10 -39.56 -13.63 -10.21
CA VAL A 10 -39.44 -13.67 -8.75
C VAL A 10 -39.08 -12.27 -8.22
N ARG A 11 -39.71 -11.25 -8.80
CA ARG A 11 -39.62 -9.84 -8.39
C ARG A 11 -39.95 -9.64 -6.92
N GLN A 12 -39.34 -8.62 -6.31
CA GLN A 12 -39.63 -8.22 -4.92
C GLN A 12 -39.53 -9.36 -3.90
N SER A 13 -38.70 -10.36 -4.18
CA SER A 13 -38.52 -11.51 -3.31
C SER A 13 -37.39 -11.25 -2.31
N LEU A 14 -37.47 -11.93 -1.17
CA LEU A 14 -36.46 -11.85 -0.12
C LEU A 14 -35.52 -13.06 -0.23
N PHE A 15 -34.28 -12.79 -0.60
CA PHE A 15 -33.19 -13.77 -0.69
C PHE A 15 -32.02 -13.39 0.23
N SER A 16 -32.23 -12.47 1.16
CA SER A 16 -31.19 -11.99 2.08
C SER A 16 -30.57 -13.16 2.85
N GLY A 17 -29.23 -13.22 2.90
CA GLY A 17 -28.48 -14.31 3.54
C GLY A 17 -28.58 -15.68 2.84
N THR A 18 -29.23 -15.78 1.67
CA THR A 18 -29.45 -17.06 1.01
C THR A 18 -28.18 -17.54 0.31
N LEU A 19 -27.89 -18.84 0.45
CA LEU A 19 -26.83 -19.51 -0.28
C LEU A 19 -27.37 -20.11 -1.60
N PHE A 20 -26.86 -19.60 -2.71
CA PHE A 20 -27.02 -20.17 -4.04
C PHE A 20 -25.71 -20.85 -4.44
N ARG A 21 -25.76 -22.17 -4.67
CA ARG A 21 -24.59 -22.96 -5.06
C ARG A 21 -24.89 -23.77 -6.30
N ASN A 22 -24.04 -23.61 -7.33
CA ASN A 22 -24.17 -24.30 -8.62
C ASN A 22 -25.57 -24.10 -9.25
N CYS A 23 -26.13 -22.90 -9.11
CA CYS A 23 -27.42 -22.55 -9.69
C CYS A 23 -27.25 -21.96 -11.09
N ASN A 24 -28.19 -22.27 -11.98
CA ASN A 24 -28.28 -21.67 -13.30
C ASN A 24 -29.61 -20.92 -13.42
N PHE A 25 -29.52 -19.61 -13.63
CA PHE A 25 -30.64 -18.72 -13.77
C PHE A 25 -30.60 -18.12 -15.17
N ARG A 26 -31.65 -18.35 -15.94
CA ARG A 26 -31.75 -17.84 -17.30
C ARG A 26 -33.05 -17.11 -17.51
N SER A 27 -32.95 -15.89 -18.02
CA SER A 27 -34.10 -15.04 -18.32
C SER A 27 -35.04 -14.85 -17.12
N CYS A 28 -34.47 -14.85 -15.91
CA CYS A 28 -35.21 -14.63 -14.69
C CYS A 28 -35.39 -13.14 -14.43
N ASP A 29 -36.50 -12.79 -13.81
CA ASP A 29 -36.75 -11.44 -13.36
C ASP A 29 -36.69 -11.36 -11.84
N PHE A 30 -35.59 -10.78 -11.36
CA PHE A 30 -35.27 -10.54 -9.96
C PHE A 30 -35.39 -9.05 -9.60
N SER A 31 -36.07 -8.25 -10.42
CA SER A 31 -36.12 -6.80 -10.18
C SER A 31 -36.74 -6.48 -8.83
N ARG A 32 -36.13 -5.52 -8.12
CA ARG A 32 -36.51 -5.08 -6.75
C ARG A 32 -36.41 -6.16 -5.67
N SER A 33 -35.73 -7.27 -5.94
CA SER A 33 -35.51 -8.31 -4.94
C SER A 33 -34.35 -7.93 -4.00
N ASP A 34 -34.40 -8.48 -2.79
CA ASP A 34 -33.40 -8.27 -1.76
C ASP A 34 -32.43 -9.47 -1.75
N PHE A 35 -31.15 -9.20 -2.03
CA PHE A 35 -30.03 -10.13 -1.96
C PHE A 35 -28.99 -9.67 -0.92
N GLU A 36 -29.38 -8.87 0.07
CA GLU A 36 -28.47 -8.43 1.13
C GLU A 36 -27.81 -9.64 1.81
N ALA A 37 -26.49 -9.67 1.86
CA ALA A 37 -25.68 -10.79 2.38
C ALA A 37 -25.94 -12.15 1.71
N ALA A 38 -26.53 -12.19 0.51
CA ALA A 38 -26.65 -13.43 -0.26
C ALA A 38 -25.27 -13.92 -0.70
N ILE A 39 -25.13 -15.24 -0.78
CA ILE A 39 -23.89 -15.93 -1.18
C ILE A 39 -24.14 -16.65 -2.50
N PHE A 40 -23.33 -16.36 -3.51
CA PHE A 40 -23.38 -16.99 -4.83
C PHE A 40 -22.08 -17.73 -5.13
N GLU A 41 -22.14 -19.06 -5.12
CA GLU A 41 -20.99 -19.90 -5.41
C GLU A 41 -21.20 -20.65 -6.73
N SER A 42 -20.31 -20.42 -7.69
CA SER A 42 -20.30 -21.11 -8.98
C SER A 42 -21.66 -21.06 -9.71
N CYS A 43 -22.32 -19.90 -9.65
CA CYS A 43 -23.61 -19.68 -10.28
C CYS A 43 -23.47 -19.08 -11.68
N THR A 44 -24.44 -19.34 -12.54
CA THR A 44 -24.55 -18.70 -13.85
C THR A 44 -25.86 -17.94 -13.96
N PHE A 45 -25.78 -16.68 -14.38
CA PHE A 45 -26.91 -15.81 -14.65
C PHE A 45 -26.84 -15.36 -16.10
N SER A 46 -27.86 -15.65 -16.89
CA SER A 46 -27.90 -15.28 -18.30
C SER A 46 -29.18 -14.53 -18.63
N ASN A 47 -29.06 -13.28 -19.09
CA ASN A 47 -30.16 -12.40 -19.45
C ASN A 47 -31.17 -12.18 -18.31
N CYS A 48 -30.67 -12.09 -17.06
CA CYS A 48 -31.50 -11.84 -15.89
C CYS A 48 -31.67 -10.34 -15.63
N ASP A 49 -32.81 -9.95 -15.10
CA ASP A 49 -33.09 -8.58 -14.67
C ASP A 49 -32.95 -8.46 -13.15
N PHE A 50 -31.96 -7.68 -12.70
CA PHE A 50 -31.71 -7.30 -11.31
C PHE A 50 -31.93 -5.80 -11.07
N SER A 51 -32.72 -5.14 -11.91
CA SER A 51 -32.96 -3.70 -11.78
C SER A 51 -33.56 -3.38 -10.41
N VAL A 52 -32.99 -2.39 -9.72
CA VAL A 52 -33.37 -1.96 -8.36
C VAL A 52 -33.21 -3.06 -7.30
N ALA A 53 -32.47 -4.14 -7.60
CA ALA A 53 -32.16 -5.15 -6.60
C ALA A 53 -31.09 -4.66 -5.62
N ASP A 54 -31.17 -5.17 -4.39
CA ASP A 54 -30.23 -4.84 -3.33
C ASP A 54 -29.23 -5.99 -3.15
N PHE A 55 -27.95 -5.72 -3.40
CA PHE A 55 -26.84 -6.67 -3.25
C PHE A 55 -25.91 -6.28 -2.10
N ARG A 56 -26.34 -5.41 -1.16
CA ARG A 56 -25.47 -5.02 -0.03
C ARG A 56 -24.87 -6.22 0.68
N SER A 57 -23.57 -6.18 0.97
CA SER A 57 -22.86 -7.24 1.67
C SER A 57 -22.87 -8.62 0.97
N ALA A 58 -23.20 -8.69 -0.33
CA ALA A 58 -23.24 -9.96 -1.05
C ALA A 58 -21.83 -10.52 -1.26
N ASP A 59 -21.71 -11.84 -1.21
CA ASP A 59 -20.46 -12.57 -1.48
C ASP A 59 -20.65 -13.45 -2.71
N THR A 60 -19.88 -13.17 -3.75
CA THR A 60 -19.99 -13.88 -5.03
C THR A 60 -18.64 -14.46 -5.41
N VAL A 61 -18.61 -15.78 -5.58
CA VAL A 61 -17.39 -16.54 -5.87
C VAL A 61 -17.59 -17.36 -7.13
N ASN A 62 -16.65 -17.26 -8.07
CA ASN A 62 -16.58 -18.03 -9.32
C ASN A 62 -17.88 -18.04 -10.14
N SER A 63 -18.65 -16.95 -10.10
CA SER A 63 -19.95 -16.86 -10.78
C SER A 63 -19.86 -16.02 -12.06
N THR A 64 -20.73 -16.34 -13.02
CA THR A 64 -20.81 -15.64 -14.31
C THR A 64 -22.16 -14.96 -14.47
N PHE A 65 -22.13 -13.69 -14.88
CA PHE A 65 -23.27 -12.89 -15.28
C PHE A 65 -23.09 -12.48 -16.74
N GLU A 66 -24.04 -12.85 -17.59
CA GLU A 66 -24.00 -12.57 -19.02
C GLU A 66 -25.29 -11.92 -19.48
N GLY A 67 -25.19 -10.70 -20.03
CA GLY A 67 -26.37 -9.97 -20.52
C GLY A 67 -27.34 -9.53 -19.41
N CYS A 68 -26.89 -9.49 -18.15
CA CYS A 68 -27.74 -9.11 -17.02
C CYS A 68 -27.87 -7.59 -16.85
N SER A 69 -29.03 -7.13 -16.37
CA SER A 69 -29.27 -5.73 -15.98
C SER A 69 -29.18 -5.57 -14.47
N PHE A 70 -28.40 -4.61 -13.98
CA PHE A 70 -28.27 -4.21 -12.59
C PHE A 70 -28.64 -2.74 -12.40
N GLN A 71 -29.55 -2.21 -13.22
CA GLN A 71 -29.81 -0.76 -13.23
C GLN A 71 -30.45 -0.28 -11.91
N GLN A 72 -30.00 0.88 -11.41
CA GLN A 72 -30.61 1.59 -10.28
C GLN A 72 -30.74 0.78 -8.97
N GLY A 73 -29.95 -0.28 -8.81
CA GLY A 73 -29.83 -1.03 -7.56
C GLY A 73 -28.73 -0.50 -6.65
N SER A 74 -28.33 -1.34 -5.70
CA SER A 74 -27.25 -1.06 -4.75
C SER A 74 -26.32 -2.26 -4.62
N MET A 75 -25.03 -2.06 -4.87
CA MET A 75 -23.95 -3.00 -4.60
C MET A 75 -22.98 -2.30 -3.66
N ARG A 76 -23.15 -2.49 -2.35
CA ARG A 76 -22.26 -1.88 -1.35
C ARG A 76 -21.66 -2.92 -0.44
N ALA A 77 -20.40 -2.74 -0.05
CA ALA A 77 -19.69 -3.64 0.86
C ALA A 77 -19.70 -5.11 0.39
N SER A 78 -19.68 -5.34 -0.92
CA SER A 78 -19.83 -6.66 -1.54
C SER A 78 -18.50 -7.17 -2.09
N GLN A 79 -18.40 -8.50 -2.23
CA GLN A 79 -17.22 -9.16 -2.74
C GLN A 79 -17.53 -9.96 -4.02
N TYR A 80 -16.63 -9.85 -5.00
CA TYR A 80 -16.69 -10.57 -6.27
C TYR A 80 -15.34 -11.22 -6.56
N ASP A 81 -15.18 -12.49 -6.18
CA ASP A 81 -13.96 -13.27 -6.36
C ASP A 81 -14.08 -14.22 -7.57
N GLY A 82 -13.16 -14.12 -8.53
CA GLY A 82 -13.12 -14.96 -9.72
C GLY A 82 -14.37 -14.85 -10.60
N CYS A 83 -15.09 -13.73 -10.52
CA CYS A 83 -16.35 -13.55 -11.23
C CYS A 83 -16.15 -13.04 -12.66
N THR A 84 -17.15 -13.24 -13.51
CA THR A 84 -17.18 -12.64 -14.84
C THR A 84 -18.51 -11.93 -15.06
N PHE A 85 -18.45 -10.64 -15.34
CA PHE A 85 -19.56 -9.85 -15.85
C PHE A 85 -19.30 -9.58 -17.32
N ARG A 86 -20.15 -10.11 -18.20
CA ARG A 86 -20.08 -9.94 -19.65
C ARG A 86 -21.35 -9.29 -20.16
N GLN A 87 -21.22 -8.20 -20.91
CA GLN A 87 -22.35 -7.51 -21.51
C GLN A 87 -23.42 -7.12 -20.48
N CYS A 88 -22.99 -6.82 -19.25
CA CYS A 88 -23.88 -6.41 -18.18
C CYS A 88 -24.11 -4.89 -18.21
N SER A 89 -25.33 -4.48 -17.88
CA SER A 89 -25.68 -3.08 -17.72
C SER A 89 -25.71 -2.72 -16.24
N PHE A 90 -24.88 -1.76 -15.86
CA PHE A 90 -24.81 -1.16 -14.54
C PHE A 90 -25.19 0.32 -14.57
N GLU A 91 -26.02 0.73 -15.54
CA GLU A 91 -26.44 2.11 -15.68
C GLU A 91 -27.12 2.60 -14.39
N LEU A 92 -26.70 3.76 -13.89
CA LEU A 92 -27.18 4.35 -12.61
C LEU A 92 -26.96 3.45 -11.38
N GLN A 93 -26.12 2.43 -11.47
CA GLN A 93 -25.81 1.55 -10.35
C GLN A 93 -24.88 2.23 -9.35
N THR A 94 -25.10 1.96 -8.06
CA THR A 94 -24.15 2.36 -7.01
C THR A 94 -23.27 1.17 -6.61
N PHE A 95 -21.97 1.30 -6.83
CA PHE A 95 -20.90 0.47 -6.32
C PHE A 95 -20.16 1.23 -5.23
N GLU A 96 -20.25 0.80 -3.99
CA GLU A 96 -19.50 1.44 -2.91
C GLU A 96 -18.81 0.41 -2.03
N GLU A 97 -17.53 0.61 -1.72
CA GLU A 97 -16.78 -0.28 -0.79
C GLU A 97 -16.77 -1.75 -1.26
N ASN A 98 -16.68 -2.00 -2.57
CA ASN A 98 -16.65 -3.36 -3.11
C ASN A 98 -15.22 -3.86 -3.35
N ASP A 99 -14.99 -5.15 -3.09
CA ASP A 99 -13.75 -5.84 -3.41
C ASP A 99 -13.98 -6.76 -4.63
N LEU A 100 -13.28 -6.49 -5.73
CA LEU A 100 -13.30 -7.29 -6.95
C LEU A 100 -11.93 -7.94 -7.13
N ILE A 101 -11.85 -9.27 -6.97
CA ILE A 101 -10.59 -10.01 -6.97
C ILE A 101 -10.62 -11.04 -8.09
N GLY A 102 -9.66 -10.99 -9.02
CA GLY A 102 -9.62 -11.90 -10.16
C GLY A 102 -10.85 -11.80 -11.08
N THR A 103 -11.61 -10.71 -10.99
CA THR A 103 -12.89 -10.54 -11.69
C THR A 103 -12.68 -9.91 -13.07
N ALA A 104 -13.54 -10.23 -14.03
CA ALA A 104 -13.53 -9.63 -15.36
C ALA A 104 -14.82 -8.84 -15.63
N LEU A 105 -14.66 -7.60 -16.10
CA LEU A 105 -15.73 -6.73 -16.60
C LEU A 105 -15.51 -6.56 -18.11
N ILE A 106 -16.35 -7.23 -18.90
CA ILE A 106 -16.17 -7.36 -20.35
C ILE A 106 -17.40 -6.81 -21.05
N ASP A 107 -17.22 -5.79 -21.89
CA ASP A 107 -18.32 -5.14 -22.62
C ASP A 107 -19.44 -4.63 -21.68
N CYS A 108 -19.08 -4.17 -20.48
CA CYS A 108 -20.05 -3.70 -19.48
C CYS A 108 -20.37 -2.21 -19.68
N ILE A 109 -21.62 -1.84 -19.40
CA ILE A 109 -22.11 -0.47 -19.51
C ILE A 109 -22.20 0.15 -18.11
N LEU A 110 -21.46 1.23 -17.87
CA LEU A 110 -21.40 1.92 -16.57
C LEU A 110 -21.93 3.37 -16.64
N HIS A 111 -22.69 3.72 -17.68
CA HIS A 111 -23.20 5.08 -17.87
C HIS A 111 -23.89 5.60 -16.61
N ARG A 112 -23.41 6.75 -16.11
CA ARG A 112 -23.94 7.43 -14.92
C ARG A 112 -23.94 6.57 -13.65
N ALA A 113 -23.19 5.47 -13.62
CA ALA A 113 -22.95 4.71 -12.41
C ALA A 113 -22.10 5.52 -11.42
N THR A 114 -22.12 5.10 -10.16
CA THR A 114 -21.26 5.64 -9.11
C THR A 114 -20.43 4.50 -8.55
N LEU A 115 -19.11 4.57 -8.69
CA LEU A 115 -18.12 3.66 -8.15
C LEU A 115 -17.27 4.46 -7.16
N LEU A 116 -17.35 4.11 -5.88
CA LEU A 116 -16.63 4.78 -4.80
C LEU A 116 -15.96 3.74 -3.90
N HIS A 117 -14.74 3.99 -3.45
CA HIS A 117 -14.07 3.15 -2.44
C HIS A 117 -13.90 1.67 -2.83
N CYS A 118 -13.94 1.35 -4.12
CA CYS A 118 -13.74 -0.03 -4.58
C CYS A 118 -12.26 -0.40 -4.62
N ARG A 119 -11.96 -1.64 -4.23
CA ARG A 119 -10.67 -2.30 -4.50
C ARG A 119 -10.84 -3.24 -5.67
N PHE A 120 -9.90 -3.16 -6.59
CA PHE A 120 -9.78 -4.06 -7.72
C PHE A 120 -8.42 -4.73 -7.63
N GLU A 121 -8.40 -6.05 -7.52
CA GLU A 121 -7.18 -6.86 -7.52
C GLU A 121 -7.25 -7.86 -8.66
N LYS A 122 -6.23 -7.91 -9.52
CA LYS A 122 -6.17 -8.80 -10.69
C LYS A 122 -7.42 -8.73 -11.55
N THR A 123 -8.07 -7.55 -11.55
CA THR A 123 -9.31 -7.31 -12.27
C THR A 123 -8.98 -6.89 -13.70
N ARG A 124 -9.75 -7.40 -14.66
CA ARG A 124 -9.63 -7.05 -16.07
C ARG A 124 -10.83 -6.23 -16.51
N PHE A 125 -10.56 -5.04 -17.04
CA PHE A 125 -11.53 -4.22 -17.73
C PHE A 125 -11.29 -4.35 -19.23
N GLU A 126 -12.29 -4.81 -19.96
CA GLU A 126 -12.21 -5.01 -21.41
C GLU A 126 -13.41 -4.34 -22.05
N ARG A 127 -13.16 -3.31 -22.88
CA ARG A 127 -14.20 -2.51 -23.54
C ARG A 127 -15.28 -2.03 -22.56
N THR A 128 -14.85 -1.58 -21.38
CA THR A 128 -15.72 -1.09 -20.31
C THR A 128 -15.30 0.34 -19.96
N ASP A 129 -16.13 1.31 -20.32
CA ASP A 129 -15.81 2.73 -20.17
C ASP A 129 -16.09 3.23 -18.75
N LEU A 130 -15.05 3.73 -18.07
CA LEU A 130 -15.11 4.33 -16.74
C LEU A 130 -15.06 5.88 -16.78
N SER A 131 -15.11 6.48 -17.97
CA SER A 131 -15.12 7.94 -18.12
C SER A 131 -16.52 8.56 -18.00
N ASP A 132 -17.58 7.81 -18.31
CA ASP A 132 -18.98 8.27 -18.19
C ASP A 132 -19.64 7.80 -16.89
N CYS A 133 -18.88 7.77 -15.79
CA CYS A 133 -19.36 7.45 -14.46
C CYS A 133 -18.60 8.25 -13.39
N THR A 134 -19.13 8.29 -12.17
CA THR A 134 -18.35 8.74 -11.03
C THR A 134 -17.46 7.57 -10.61
N SER A 135 -16.15 7.67 -10.79
CA SER A 135 -15.19 6.63 -10.38
C SER A 135 -14.10 7.28 -9.56
N GLN A 136 -14.12 7.09 -8.23
CA GLN A 136 -13.23 7.77 -7.28
C GLN A 136 -12.87 6.88 -6.08
N TYR A 137 -11.75 7.20 -5.46
CA TYR A 137 -11.24 6.55 -4.24
C TYR A 137 -10.94 5.06 -4.44
N HIS A 138 -10.34 4.72 -5.58
CA HIS A 138 -10.09 3.33 -5.96
C HIS A 138 -8.67 2.88 -5.65
N VAL A 139 -8.54 1.60 -5.31
CA VAL A 139 -7.24 0.93 -5.25
C VAL A 139 -7.20 -0.17 -6.30
N PHE A 140 -6.30 -0.05 -7.27
CA PHE A 140 -5.98 -1.07 -8.26
C PHE A 140 -4.73 -1.84 -7.84
N VAL A 141 -4.76 -3.16 -7.94
CA VAL A 141 -3.61 -4.03 -7.73
C VAL A 141 -3.56 -5.00 -8.89
N ASP A 142 -2.49 -4.99 -9.69
CA ASP A 142 -2.29 -5.88 -10.84
C ASP A 142 -3.48 -5.91 -11.82
N CYS A 143 -4.08 -4.77 -12.10
CA CYS A 143 -5.24 -4.66 -12.98
C CYS A 143 -4.86 -4.39 -14.44
N GLY A 144 -5.72 -4.84 -15.36
CA GLY A 144 -5.54 -4.65 -16.80
C GLY A 144 -6.69 -3.87 -17.41
N PHE A 145 -6.37 -2.99 -18.36
CA PHE A 145 -7.32 -2.14 -19.08
C PHE A 145 -7.13 -2.34 -20.59
N ASP A 146 -8.15 -2.84 -21.29
CA ASP A 146 -8.18 -2.90 -22.76
C ASP A 146 -9.34 -2.04 -23.27
N LYS A 147 -9.03 -0.99 -24.04
CA LYS A 147 -10.02 -0.08 -24.65
C LYS A 147 -11.01 0.48 -23.62
N CYS A 148 -10.47 1.02 -22.54
CA CYS A 148 -11.25 1.61 -21.45
C CYS A 148 -11.02 3.12 -21.40
N GLY A 149 -12.08 3.89 -21.17
CA GLY A 149 -11.97 5.31 -20.86
C GLY A 149 -11.84 5.53 -19.35
N PHE A 150 -11.18 6.61 -18.92
CA PHE A 150 -11.07 6.97 -17.50
C PHE A 150 -11.07 8.49 -17.31
N ASN A 151 -11.64 8.97 -16.20
CA ASN A 151 -11.65 10.40 -15.89
C ASN A 151 -10.27 10.85 -15.40
N ALA A 152 -9.68 11.85 -16.07
CA ALA A 152 -8.36 12.36 -15.73
C ALA A 152 -8.31 12.99 -14.32
N GLU A 153 -9.42 13.61 -13.88
CA GLU A 153 -9.56 14.12 -12.52
C GLU A 153 -9.61 13.00 -11.45
N SER A 154 -9.96 11.77 -11.83
CA SER A 154 -10.02 10.62 -10.92
C SER A 154 -8.68 9.93 -10.70
N VAL A 155 -7.65 10.24 -11.50
CA VAL A 155 -6.33 9.61 -11.40
C VAL A 155 -5.70 9.89 -10.02
N GLY A 156 -5.76 11.13 -9.52
CA GLY A 156 -5.28 11.47 -8.17
C GLY A 156 -6.14 10.91 -7.02
N LEU A 157 -7.35 10.44 -7.32
CA LEU A 157 -8.24 9.74 -6.40
C LEU A 157 -8.17 8.22 -6.60
N THR A 158 -7.13 7.74 -7.26
CA THR A 158 -6.91 6.34 -7.56
C THR A 158 -5.48 5.99 -7.23
N PHE A 159 -5.27 4.86 -6.57
CA PHE A 159 -3.95 4.34 -6.26
C PHE A 159 -3.70 3.00 -6.96
N GLY A 160 -2.48 2.77 -7.41
CA GLY A 160 -2.04 1.53 -8.05
C GLY A 160 -2.12 1.51 -9.58
N LEU A 161 -2.45 2.63 -10.22
CA LEU A 161 -2.25 2.78 -11.68
C LEU A 161 -0.76 2.89 -12.01
N SER A 162 -0.29 2.13 -13.01
CA SER A 162 1.04 2.26 -13.58
C SER A 162 1.08 3.25 -14.76
N LEU A 163 2.28 3.60 -15.25
CA LEU A 163 2.42 4.41 -16.46
C LEU A 163 1.84 3.70 -17.68
N ASP A 164 2.09 2.39 -17.81
CA ASP A 164 1.54 1.58 -18.90
C ASP A 164 0.00 1.56 -18.84
N ASN A 165 -0.58 1.47 -17.63
CA ASN A 165 -2.04 1.57 -17.49
C ASN A 165 -2.57 2.91 -17.98
N LEU A 166 -1.89 4.02 -17.70
CA LEU A 166 -2.31 5.32 -18.19
C LEU A 166 -2.21 5.43 -19.72
N ASP A 167 -1.21 4.81 -20.33
CA ASP A 167 -1.03 4.79 -21.79
C ASP A 167 -2.11 3.93 -22.49
N ASP A 168 -2.59 2.87 -21.84
CA ASP A 168 -3.68 2.01 -22.34
C ASP A 168 -5.07 2.65 -22.17
N LEU A 169 -5.21 3.63 -21.28
CA LEU A 169 -6.47 4.30 -20.97
C LEU A 169 -6.75 5.49 -21.89
N THR A 170 -7.99 5.59 -22.37
CA THR A 170 -8.47 6.82 -23.01
C THR A 170 -8.88 7.82 -21.95
N LEU A 171 -7.99 8.76 -21.63
CA LEU A 171 -8.28 9.79 -20.63
C LEU A 171 -9.26 10.86 -21.14
N VAL A 172 -10.21 11.20 -20.27
CA VAL A 172 -11.25 12.21 -20.53
C VAL A 172 -11.12 13.35 -19.52
N TRP A 173 -11.01 14.57 -20.03
CA TRP A 173 -10.97 15.80 -19.23
C TRP A 173 -12.28 16.56 -19.39
N ARG A 174 -13.01 16.74 -18.29
CA ARG A 174 -14.30 17.48 -18.31
C ARG A 174 -15.25 17.01 -19.42
N GLY A 175 -15.31 15.70 -19.66
CA GLY A 175 -16.15 15.08 -20.69
C GLY A 175 -15.61 15.18 -22.12
N ARG A 176 -14.35 15.59 -22.33
CA ARG A 176 -13.70 15.61 -23.65
C ARG A 176 -12.44 14.78 -23.66
N THR A 177 -12.30 13.92 -24.66
CA THR A 177 -11.03 13.28 -24.97
C THR A 177 -10.09 14.34 -25.56
N VAL A 178 -8.87 14.40 -25.03
CA VAL A 178 -7.82 15.29 -25.51
C VAL A 178 -6.57 14.45 -25.75
N GLU A 179 -5.86 14.72 -26.85
CA GLU A 179 -4.55 14.13 -27.07
C GLU A 179 -3.60 14.58 -25.95
N HIS A 180 -2.88 13.63 -25.39
CA HIS A 180 -1.96 13.86 -24.29
C HIS A 180 -0.65 13.11 -24.54
N PRO A 181 0.46 13.60 -23.98
CA PRO A 181 1.71 12.84 -24.03
C PRO A 181 1.56 11.54 -23.23
N SER A 182 2.43 10.56 -23.49
CA SER A 182 2.45 9.28 -22.77
C SER A 182 3.39 9.30 -21.56
N GLY A 183 3.25 8.31 -20.70
CA GLY A 183 4.15 8.01 -19.59
C GLY A 183 4.32 9.17 -18.60
N LEU A 184 5.56 9.45 -18.20
CA LEU A 184 5.85 10.42 -17.13
C LEU A 184 5.43 11.86 -17.47
N LEU A 185 5.39 12.23 -18.76
CA LEU A 185 4.95 13.56 -19.18
C LEU A 185 3.47 13.78 -18.86
N LEU A 186 2.62 12.76 -19.08
CA LEU A 186 1.22 12.80 -18.69
C LEU A 186 1.04 13.06 -17.20
N VAL A 187 1.79 12.33 -16.38
CA VAL A 187 1.73 12.46 -14.92
C VAL A 187 2.14 13.86 -14.48
N ARG A 188 3.14 14.47 -15.12
CA ARG A 188 3.57 15.85 -14.84
C ARG A 188 2.51 16.88 -15.23
N ASP A 189 1.80 16.67 -16.34
CA ASP A 189 0.70 17.54 -16.77
C ASP A 189 -0.50 17.46 -15.80
N LEU A 190 -0.81 16.25 -15.31
CA LEU A 190 -1.82 16.04 -14.27
C LEU A 190 -1.41 16.74 -12.97
N LEU A 191 -0.15 16.58 -12.54
CA LEU A 191 0.38 17.24 -11.34
C LEU A 191 0.25 18.76 -11.44
N THR A 192 0.70 19.34 -12.56
CA THR A 192 0.58 20.78 -12.84
C THR A 192 -0.89 21.24 -12.78
N THR A 193 -1.81 20.41 -13.28
CA THR A 193 -3.25 20.69 -13.23
C THR A 193 -3.77 20.69 -11.79
N TYR A 194 -3.36 19.74 -10.96
CA TYR A 194 -3.78 19.65 -9.55
C TYR A 194 -3.22 20.80 -8.72
N GLU A 195 -1.95 21.17 -8.92
CA GLU A 195 -1.31 22.31 -8.27
C GLU A 195 -1.98 23.64 -8.65
N ALA A 196 -2.23 23.87 -9.94
CA ALA A 196 -2.93 25.07 -10.42
C ALA A 196 -4.35 25.19 -9.83
N ARG A 197 -5.01 24.06 -9.57
CA ARG A 197 -6.33 23.99 -8.93
C ARG A 197 -6.28 24.04 -7.40
N ARG A 198 -5.08 24.07 -6.79
CA ARG A 198 -4.86 24.01 -5.35
C ARG A 198 -5.46 22.75 -4.71
N TRP A 199 -5.16 21.59 -5.28
CA TRP A 199 -5.57 20.28 -4.78
C TRP A 199 -4.36 19.53 -4.19
N PRO A 200 -3.89 19.92 -2.99
CA PRO A 200 -2.66 19.37 -2.40
C PRO A 200 -2.75 17.87 -2.13
N PHE A 201 -3.91 17.37 -1.70
CA PHE A 201 -4.13 15.94 -1.46
C PHE A 201 -3.94 15.12 -2.74
N LEU A 202 -4.58 15.52 -3.86
CA LEU A 202 -4.47 14.82 -5.14
C LEU A 202 -3.04 14.89 -5.70
N ALA A 203 -2.38 16.04 -5.56
CA ALA A 203 -0.98 16.19 -5.98
C ALA A 203 -0.05 15.24 -5.20
N ALA A 204 -0.19 15.19 -3.88
CA ALA A 204 0.61 14.31 -3.03
C ALA A 204 0.28 12.82 -3.25
N MET A 205 -0.99 12.47 -3.47
CA MET A 205 -1.40 11.11 -3.86
C MET A 205 -0.79 10.69 -5.19
N LEU A 206 -0.79 11.58 -6.19
CA LEU A 206 -0.20 11.32 -7.50
C LEU A 206 1.32 11.11 -7.38
N SER A 207 2.00 11.96 -6.61
CA SER A 207 3.43 11.83 -6.33
C SER A 207 3.77 10.51 -5.62
N LEU A 208 2.95 10.08 -4.66
CA LEU A 208 3.11 8.79 -3.99
C LEU A 208 2.89 7.61 -4.93
N ASN A 209 1.84 7.66 -5.77
CA ASN A 209 1.49 6.55 -6.67
C ASN A 209 2.55 6.32 -7.74
N PHE A 210 3.04 7.40 -8.37
CA PHE A 210 4.00 7.33 -9.48
C PHE A 210 5.46 7.55 -9.04
N ALA A 211 5.73 7.52 -7.73
CA ALA A 211 7.07 7.68 -7.15
C ALA A 211 7.83 8.91 -7.67
N LEU A 212 7.15 10.06 -7.74
CA LEU A 212 7.73 11.32 -8.21
C LEU A 212 8.71 11.94 -7.20
N SER A 213 8.58 11.55 -5.93
CA SER A 213 9.39 11.95 -4.78
C SER A 213 9.54 10.76 -3.83
N ALA A 214 10.44 10.87 -2.84
CA ALA A 214 10.60 9.83 -1.84
C ALA A 214 9.26 9.60 -1.10
N PRO A 215 8.94 8.34 -0.73
CA PRO A 215 7.68 8.03 -0.05
C PRO A 215 7.45 8.87 1.22
N VAL A 216 8.51 9.14 1.98
CA VAL A 216 8.47 9.97 3.20
C VAL A 216 7.95 11.36 2.90
N ASP A 217 8.48 12.02 1.85
CA ASP A 217 8.07 13.37 1.45
C ASP A 217 6.61 13.40 1.01
N SER A 218 6.22 12.45 0.15
CA SER A 218 4.85 12.36 -0.37
C SER A 218 3.84 12.12 0.75
N LEU A 219 4.16 11.25 1.70
CA LEU A 219 3.32 10.96 2.87
C LEU A 219 3.28 12.13 3.85
N ASP A 220 4.40 12.82 4.08
CA ASP A 220 4.41 14.04 4.89
C ASP A 220 3.49 15.11 4.29
N HIS A 221 3.55 15.31 2.96
CA HIS A 221 2.68 16.24 2.24
C HIS A 221 1.21 15.81 2.31
N LEU A 222 0.91 14.51 2.22
CA LEU A 222 -0.44 13.98 2.42
C LEU A 222 -0.97 14.30 3.81
N PHE A 223 -0.21 13.98 4.87
CA PHE A 223 -0.64 14.27 6.24
C PHE A 223 -0.73 15.78 6.52
N SER A 224 0.17 16.59 5.98
CA SER A 224 0.09 18.05 6.06
C SER A 224 -1.14 18.59 5.34
N SER A 225 -1.50 18.03 4.18
CA SER A 225 -2.71 18.43 3.44
C SER A 225 -4.01 18.13 4.21
N ILE A 226 -3.98 17.19 5.15
CA ILE A 226 -5.09 16.90 6.06
C ILE A 226 -5.13 17.91 7.22
N ALA A 227 -3.97 18.32 7.73
CA ALA A 227 -3.84 19.19 8.90
C ALA A 227 -3.98 20.69 8.60
N ASP A 228 -3.52 21.15 7.43
CA ASP A 228 -3.44 22.56 7.08
C ASP A 228 -4.66 23.02 6.27
N ASP A 229 -5.63 23.67 6.93
CA ASP A 229 -6.51 24.64 6.27
C ASP A 229 -6.40 26.03 6.94
N PRO A 230 -5.33 26.78 6.67
CA PRO A 230 -5.14 28.12 7.21
C PRO A 230 -6.18 29.15 6.72
N ASN A 231 -7.10 28.79 5.81
CA ASN A 231 -8.06 29.71 5.20
C ASN A 231 -9.53 29.26 5.33
N GLY A 232 -9.83 28.18 6.07
CA GLY A 232 -11.18 27.65 6.25
C GLY A 232 -11.87 27.23 4.94
N ARG A 233 -11.10 26.89 3.89
CA ARG A 233 -11.62 26.40 2.62
C ARG A 233 -11.17 24.96 2.37
N ARG A 234 -12.03 24.06 2.86
CA ARG A 234 -12.07 22.59 2.70
C ARG A 234 -10.98 21.86 3.49
N ALA A 235 -11.36 21.46 4.70
CA ALA A 235 -10.82 20.26 5.32
C ALA A 235 -10.98 19.07 4.34
N VAL A 236 -9.97 18.20 4.32
CA VAL A 236 -10.03 16.90 3.63
C VAL A 236 -11.28 16.16 4.09
N GLY A 237 -12.07 15.66 3.12
CA GLY A 237 -13.35 15.01 3.39
C GLY A 237 -13.19 13.63 4.00
N VAL A 238 -14.31 13.07 4.46
CA VAL A 238 -14.36 11.71 5.03
C VAL A 238 -13.91 10.67 4.01
N ASP A 239 -14.20 10.89 2.72
CA ASP A 239 -13.85 9.97 1.64
C ASP A 239 -12.33 9.94 1.40
N GLU A 240 -11.67 11.10 1.33
CA GLU A 240 -10.22 11.17 1.19
C GLU A 240 -9.49 10.50 2.38
N LEU A 241 -10.00 10.67 3.61
CA LEU A 241 -9.44 10.01 4.79
C LEU A 241 -9.57 8.48 4.71
N ARG A 242 -10.74 7.97 4.31
CA ARG A 242 -10.95 6.52 4.12
C ARG A 242 -10.08 5.97 3.00
N PHE A 243 -9.98 6.72 1.90
CA PHE A 243 -9.11 6.36 0.79
C PHE A 243 -7.65 6.27 1.22
N LEU A 244 -7.16 7.27 1.97
CA LEU A 244 -5.81 7.25 2.52
C LEU A 244 -5.59 6.04 3.44
N SER A 245 -6.54 5.72 4.33
CA SER A 245 -6.44 4.50 5.16
C SER A 245 -6.24 3.25 4.30
N ARG A 246 -7.02 3.07 3.24
CA ARG A 246 -6.89 1.91 2.34
C ARG A 246 -5.55 1.88 1.60
N VAL A 247 -5.04 3.04 1.19
CA VAL A 247 -3.71 3.16 0.56
C VAL A 247 -2.62 2.79 1.56
N LEU A 248 -2.70 3.26 2.80
CA LEU A 248 -1.73 2.94 3.85
C LEU A 248 -1.77 1.46 4.25
N GLU A 249 -2.96 0.84 4.31
CA GLU A 249 -3.11 -0.61 4.49
C GLU A 249 -2.39 -1.38 3.37
N LEU A 250 -2.59 -0.97 2.11
CA LEU A 250 -1.92 -1.59 0.97
C LEU A 250 -0.40 -1.42 1.06
N LEU A 251 0.08 -0.20 1.32
CA LEU A 251 1.52 0.08 1.44
C LEU A 251 2.15 -0.69 2.61
N SER A 252 1.46 -0.78 3.74
CA SER A 252 1.88 -1.59 4.89
C SER A 252 1.97 -3.08 4.52
N GLY A 253 0.92 -3.64 3.92
CA GLY A 253 0.89 -5.03 3.47
C GLY A 253 1.94 -5.34 2.39
N GLN A 254 2.24 -4.39 1.51
CA GLN A 254 3.29 -4.47 0.50
C GLN A 254 4.68 -4.15 1.03
N SER A 255 4.81 -3.84 2.32
CA SER A 255 6.11 -3.53 2.89
C SER A 255 6.77 -2.30 2.27
N ARG A 256 5.97 -1.25 2.02
CA ARG A 256 6.39 0.01 1.37
C ARG A 256 6.16 1.26 2.22
N LEU A 257 5.64 1.12 3.44
CA LEU A 257 5.35 2.25 4.32
C LEU A 257 6.55 2.58 5.23
N PRO A 258 7.19 3.75 5.12
CA PRO A 258 8.32 4.11 6.00
C PRO A 258 7.88 4.35 7.45
N PHE A 259 8.65 3.86 8.42
CA PHE A 259 8.32 4.03 9.84
C PHE A 259 8.24 5.50 10.25
N LEU A 260 9.13 6.36 9.73
CA LEU A 260 9.07 7.79 10.02
C LEU A 260 7.72 8.40 9.63
N SER A 261 7.19 8.05 8.45
CA SER A 261 5.87 8.49 7.99
C SER A 261 4.74 8.01 8.90
N ILE A 262 4.86 6.80 9.45
CA ILE A 262 3.90 6.26 10.43
C ILE A 262 3.92 7.12 11.69
N ALA A 263 5.09 7.37 12.27
CA ALA A 263 5.25 8.14 13.49
C ALA A 263 4.76 9.59 13.32
N THR A 264 5.19 10.28 12.27
CA THR A 264 4.75 11.66 12.00
C THR A 264 3.26 11.74 11.66
N GLY A 265 2.72 10.72 10.98
CA GLY A 265 1.30 10.63 10.66
C GLY A 265 0.46 10.50 11.93
N LEU A 266 0.84 9.61 12.85
CA LEU A 266 0.17 9.43 14.14
C LEU A 266 0.18 10.70 14.97
N GLU A 267 1.33 11.39 15.06
CA GLU A 267 1.44 12.66 15.80
C GLU A 267 0.47 13.71 15.25
N LYS A 268 0.45 13.90 13.92
CA LYS A 268 -0.47 14.83 13.25
C LYS A 268 -1.92 14.44 13.49
N ILE A 269 -2.29 13.18 13.31
CA ILE A 269 -3.68 12.70 13.43
C ILE A 269 -4.21 12.83 14.86
N TYR A 270 -3.42 12.47 15.87
CA TYR A 270 -3.85 12.64 17.27
C TYR A 270 -4.05 14.11 17.63
N GLY A 271 -3.21 15.01 17.10
CA GLY A 271 -3.41 16.46 17.26
C GLY A 271 -4.72 16.98 16.64
N MET A 272 -5.24 16.31 15.61
CA MET A 272 -6.47 16.70 14.90
C MET A 272 -7.76 16.09 15.47
N ALA A 273 -7.67 15.02 16.27
CA ALA A 273 -8.84 14.30 16.75
C ALA A 273 -9.71 15.12 17.72
N GLU A 274 -9.11 16.13 18.38
CA GLU A 274 -9.78 17.06 19.28
C GLU A 274 -10.37 18.25 18.48
N GLY A 275 -11.71 18.30 18.33
CA GLY A 275 -12.41 19.47 17.77
C GLY A 275 -13.12 19.26 16.43
N ASN A 276 -12.98 18.09 15.80
CA ASN A 276 -13.65 17.77 14.53
C ASN A 276 -15.07 17.17 14.73
N PRO A 277 -16.00 17.34 13.76
CA PRO A 277 -17.32 16.69 13.77
C PRO A 277 -17.23 15.16 13.86
N ARG A 278 -18.26 14.50 14.41
CA ARG A 278 -18.26 13.03 14.68
C ARG A 278 -17.82 12.19 13.48
N HIS A 279 -18.34 12.45 12.28
CA HIS A 279 -18.02 11.63 11.10
C HIS A 279 -16.55 11.78 10.65
N THR A 280 -15.99 12.98 10.72
CA THR A 280 -14.56 13.23 10.46
C THR A 280 -13.70 12.59 11.55
N HIS A 281 -14.15 12.67 12.82
CA HIS A 281 -13.48 12.04 13.94
C HIS A 281 -13.41 10.50 13.80
N ASP A 282 -14.47 9.85 13.33
CA ASP A 282 -14.47 8.40 13.09
C ASP A 282 -13.52 8.00 11.96
N ALA A 283 -13.45 8.80 10.88
CA ALA A 283 -12.49 8.57 9.79
C ALA A 283 -11.03 8.77 10.22
N LEU A 284 -10.76 9.80 11.04
CA LEU A 284 -9.44 10.02 11.64
C LEU A 284 -9.04 8.88 12.59
N LYS A 285 -9.99 8.33 13.35
CA LYS A 285 -9.76 7.14 14.18
C LYS A 285 -9.40 5.91 13.37
N LEU A 286 -10.10 5.67 12.27
CA LEU A 286 -9.77 4.57 11.35
C LEU A 286 -8.35 4.73 10.81
N LEU A 287 -8.00 5.94 10.33
CA LEU A 287 -6.67 6.25 9.83
C LEU A 287 -5.58 6.06 10.91
N ALA A 288 -5.83 6.51 12.14
CA ALA A 288 -4.92 6.29 13.26
C ALA A 288 -4.76 4.80 13.60
N HIS A 289 -5.84 4.01 13.52
CA HIS A 289 -5.79 2.58 13.76
C HIS A 289 -4.94 1.86 12.69
N THR A 290 -5.17 2.16 11.41
CA THR A 290 -4.37 1.66 10.28
C THR A 290 -2.87 1.94 10.49
N LEU A 291 -2.53 3.16 10.90
CA LEU A 291 -1.14 3.53 11.18
C LEU A 291 -0.58 2.82 12.41
N LYS A 292 -1.38 2.59 13.46
CA LYS A 292 -0.94 1.81 14.63
C LYS A 292 -0.68 0.35 14.30
N ASP A 293 -1.50 -0.26 13.45
CA ASP A 293 -1.28 -1.63 12.98
C ASP A 293 -0.03 -1.74 12.11
N ALA A 294 0.20 -0.74 11.25
CA ALA A 294 1.46 -0.62 10.51
C ALA A 294 2.67 -0.41 11.44
N GLU A 295 2.57 0.47 12.44
CA GLU A 295 3.60 0.69 13.46
C GLU A 295 4.00 -0.63 14.12
N TYR A 296 3.01 -1.40 14.59
CA TYR A 296 3.26 -2.70 15.21
C TYR A 296 3.93 -3.69 14.25
N THR A 297 3.51 -3.71 12.99
CA THR A 297 4.06 -4.59 11.95
C THR A 297 5.52 -4.25 11.64
N GLU A 298 5.87 -2.97 11.54
CA GLU A 298 7.26 -2.53 11.33
C GLU A 298 8.14 -2.82 12.54
N LEU A 299 7.66 -2.56 13.75
CA LEU A 299 8.40 -2.85 14.98
C LEU A 299 8.72 -4.34 15.09
N ALA A 300 7.74 -5.19 14.84
CA ALA A 300 7.89 -6.64 14.76
C ALA A 300 8.96 -7.06 13.74
N ALA A 301 8.99 -6.40 12.57
CA ALA A 301 9.98 -6.68 11.53
C ALA A 301 11.41 -6.27 11.97
N MET A 302 11.56 -5.09 12.59
CA MET A 302 12.84 -4.60 13.12
C MET A 302 13.40 -5.55 14.18
N GLU A 303 12.57 -5.97 15.13
CA GLU A 303 12.98 -6.93 16.15
C GLU A 303 13.46 -8.24 15.55
N SER A 304 12.71 -8.78 14.59
CA SER A 304 13.08 -10.03 13.93
C SER A 304 14.40 -9.92 13.14
N ALA A 305 14.75 -8.72 12.68
CA ALA A 305 16.01 -8.45 12.01
C ALA A 305 17.19 -8.34 12.98
N ILE A 306 16.96 -7.86 14.21
CA ILE A 306 18.01 -7.60 15.21
C ILE A 306 18.26 -8.81 16.13
N GLU A 307 17.23 -9.63 16.40
CA GLU A 307 17.33 -10.83 17.26
C GLU A 307 18.57 -11.71 16.95
N PRO A 308 18.94 -11.98 15.68
CA PRO A 308 20.16 -12.75 15.37
C PRO A 308 21.45 -12.05 15.83
N LEU A 309 21.51 -10.72 15.73
CA LEU A 309 22.68 -9.92 16.14
C LEU A 309 22.82 -9.89 17.67
N GLU A 310 21.72 -9.87 18.42
CA GLU A 310 21.74 -9.91 19.89
C GLU A 310 22.35 -11.22 20.45
N SER A 311 22.39 -12.28 19.64
CA SER A 311 23.05 -13.54 20.01
C SER A 311 24.59 -13.49 19.90
N MET A 312 25.14 -12.45 19.27
CA MET A 312 26.58 -12.22 19.11
C MET A 312 27.15 -11.39 20.28
N LEU A 313 28.47 -11.40 20.49
CA LEU A 313 29.05 -10.58 21.56
C LEU A 313 29.02 -9.10 21.15
N PRO A 314 28.60 -8.16 22.04
CA PRO A 314 28.47 -6.74 21.70
C PRO A 314 29.73 -6.06 21.14
N ASN A 315 30.89 -6.62 21.46
CA ASN A 315 32.22 -6.10 21.09
C ASN A 315 32.84 -6.81 19.88
N ASP A 316 32.15 -7.76 19.26
CA ASP A 316 32.67 -8.41 18.05
C ASP A 316 32.77 -7.38 16.92
N GLU A 317 33.94 -7.34 16.26
CA GLU A 317 34.11 -6.60 15.01
C GLU A 317 33.57 -7.43 13.86
N LEU A 318 32.68 -6.83 13.08
CA LEU A 318 32.05 -7.41 11.90
C LEU A 318 32.51 -6.66 10.66
N ASN A 319 32.88 -7.40 9.63
CA ASN A 319 33.07 -6.83 8.31
C ASN A 319 31.73 -6.84 7.58
N VAL A 320 31.19 -5.67 7.31
CA VAL A 320 29.87 -5.50 6.73
C VAL A 320 29.98 -4.85 5.37
N SER A 321 29.54 -5.55 4.34
CA SER A 321 29.49 -5.05 2.97
C SER A 321 28.14 -4.40 2.70
N PHE A 322 28.16 -3.14 2.31
CA PHE A 322 27.00 -2.39 1.84
C PHE A 322 27.06 -2.33 0.32
N VAL A 323 26.10 -2.99 -0.33
CA VAL A 323 26.04 -3.12 -1.80
C VAL A 323 25.05 -2.10 -2.32
N PHE A 324 25.49 -1.24 -3.24
CA PHE A 324 24.68 -0.20 -3.84
C PHE A 324 24.46 -0.46 -5.34
N ASP A 325 23.32 -0.03 -5.85
CA ASP A 325 22.95 -0.11 -7.27
C ASP A 325 23.84 0.80 -8.14
N SER A 326 24.14 1.99 -7.62
CA SER A 326 25.04 2.96 -8.24
C SER A 326 25.87 3.67 -7.19
N GLU A 327 27.01 4.22 -7.61
CA GLU A 327 27.86 5.03 -6.75
C GLU A 327 27.06 6.21 -6.15
N PRO A 328 27.03 6.34 -4.80
CA PRO A 328 26.42 7.48 -4.14
C PRO A 328 27.15 8.79 -4.45
N SER A 329 26.42 9.91 -4.40
CA SER A 329 26.99 11.26 -4.61
C SER A 329 27.86 11.74 -3.45
N ILE A 330 27.75 11.10 -2.30
CA ILE A 330 28.45 11.39 -1.05
C ILE A 330 29.02 10.09 -0.48
N SER A 331 30.12 10.11 0.28
CA SER A 331 30.71 8.88 0.80
C SER A 331 29.87 8.29 1.95
N PHE A 332 29.40 7.06 1.78
CA PHE A 332 28.60 6.39 2.81
C PHE A 332 29.40 6.20 4.10
N SER A 333 30.64 5.72 3.99
CA SER A 333 31.54 5.56 5.14
C SER A 333 31.82 6.85 5.92
N GLU A 334 31.85 8.01 5.25
CA GLU A 334 32.03 9.30 5.91
C GLU A 334 30.75 9.73 6.63
N SER A 335 29.58 9.54 6.01
CA SER A 335 28.29 9.80 6.66
C SER A 335 28.07 8.92 7.90
N ILE A 336 28.40 7.62 7.81
CA ILE A 336 28.33 6.70 8.96
C ILE A 336 29.32 7.07 10.07
N ARG A 337 30.53 7.54 9.72
CA ARG A 337 31.47 8.08 10.71
C ARG A 337 30.97 9.38 11.34
N GLY A 338 30.38 10.26 10.56
CA GLY A 338 29.74 11.48 11.05
C GLY A 338 28.64 11.18 12.08
N LEU A 339 27.79 10.18 11.80
CA LEU A 339 26.75 9.67 12.71
C LEU A 339 27.32 9.14 14.03
N HIS A 340 28.43 8.41 13.97
CA HIS A 340 29.14 7.93 15.17
C HIS A 340 29.74 9.08 15.97
N ASP A 341 30.43 10.01 15.31
CA ASP A 341 31.10 11.15 15.96
C ASP A 341 30.10 12.13 16.60
N SER A 342 28.88 12.25 16.07
CA SER A 342 27.77 12.98 16.70
C SER A 342 27.15 12.26 17.91
N GLY A 343 27.56 11.02 18.18
CA GLY A 343 27.08 10.21 19.30
C GLY A 343 25.79 9.44 19.04
N TYR A 344 25.32 9.39 17.78
CA TYR A 344 24.05 8.75 17.41
C TYR A 344 24.19 7.25 17.20
N LEU A 345 25.32 6.81 16.63
CA LEU A 345 25.66 5.40 16.59
C LEU A 345 26.53 5.02 17.80
N PRO A 346 26.02 4.23 18.75
CA PRO A 346 26.82 3.74 19.87
C PRO A 346 27.82 2.67 19.43
N GLY A 347 28.90 2.50 20.20
CA GLY A 347 29.86 1.41 20.02
C GLY A 347 31.19 1.83 19.39
N LEU A 348 31.86 0.88 18.72
CA LEU A 348 33.17 1.08 18.11
C LEU A 348 33.06 1.95 16.86
N LYS A 349 34.08 2.79 16.64
CA LYS A 349 34.12 3.70 15.50
C LYS A 349 34.15 2.91 14.17
N PRO A 350 33.21 3.16 13.26
CA PRO A 350 33.21 2.55 11.92
C PRO A 350 34.52 2.79 11.17
N ARG A 351 35.09 1.73 10.58
CA ARG A 351 36.31 1.81 9.76
C ARG A 351 36.06 1.25 8.37
N LEU A 352 36.25 2.07 7.33
CA LEU A 352 36.25 1.61 5.94
C LEU A 352 37.47 0.70 5.70
N LEU A 353 37.21 -0.50 5.17
CA LEU A 353 38.22 -1.49 4.84
C LEU A 353 38.53 -1.48 3.35
N GLU A 354 37.50 -1.49 2.50
CA GLU A 354 37.64 -1.63 1.06
C GLU A 354 36.46 -0.96 0.34
N THR A 355 36.72 -0.43 -0.86
CA THR A 355 35.69 -0.01 -1.83
C THR A 355 35.93 -0.76 -3.14
N ARG A 356 34.88 -1.38 -3.69
CA ARG A 356 34.95 -2.10 -4.97
C ARG A 356 34.18 -1.34 -6.05
N SER A 357 34.79 -1.19 -7.23
CA SER A 357 34.21 -0.55 -8.41
C SER A 357 33.73 -1.62 -9.41
N GLY A 358 32.46 -1.50 -9.84
CA GLY A 358 31.73 -2.51 -10.63
C GLY A 358 30.25 -2.52 -10.21
N SER A 359 29.90 -3.35 -9.23
CA SER A 359 28.83 -3.04 -8.28
C SER A 359 29.45 -2.19 -7.19
N TYR A 360 28.93 -0.99 -6.91
CA TYR A 360 29.52 -0.12 -5.89
C TYR A 360 29.32 -0.77 -4.51
N VAL A 361 30.41 -1.19 -3.87
CA VAL A 361 30.37 -1.85 -2.55
C VAL A 361 31.33 -1.15 -1.59
N GLU A 362 30.84 -0.77 -0.42
CA GLU A 362 31.67 -0.31 0.70
C GLU A 362 31.69 -1.37 1.80
N ILE A 363 32.90 -1.80 2.20
CA ILE A 363 33.10 -2.77 3.28
C ILE A 363 33.54 -2.04 4.54
N LEU A 364 32.73 -2.09 5.59
CA LEU A 364 32.93 -1.40 6.87
C LEU A 364 33.16 -2.39 8.01
N SER A 365 34.15 -2.13 8.84
CA SER A 365 34.34 -2.77 10.15
C SER A 365 33.44 -2.05 11.17
N LEU A 366 32.48 -2.77 11.75
CA LEU A 366 31.48 -2.24 12.70
C LEU A 366 31.38 -3.14 13.93
N SER A 367 31.02 -2.61 15.11
CA SER A 367 30.58 -3.49 16.20
C SER A 367 29.14 -3.96 16.00
N VAL A 368 28.76 -5.05 16.67
CA VAL A 368 27.38 -5.56 16.67
C VAL A 368 26.38 -4.47 17.08
N VAL A 369 26.69 -3.68 18.12
CA VAL A 369 25.82 -2.59 18.60
C VAL A 369 25.68 -1.47 17.56
N THR A 370 26.79 -1.10 16.91
CA THR A 370 26.80 -0.07 15.86
C THR A 370 26.00 -0.53 14.64
N LEU A 371 26.16 -1.79 14.24
CA LEU A 371 25.40 -2.38 13.13
C LEU A 371 23.90 -2.41 13.44
N SER A 372 23.49 -2.91 14.61
CA SER A 372 22.07 -2.94 15.01
C SER A 372 21.45 -1.54 14.99
N SER A 373 22.16 -0.54 15.53
CA SER A 373 21.66 0.84 15.56
C SER A 373 21.55 1.43 14.15
N LEU A 374 22.54 1.17 13.28
CA LEU A 374 22.52 1.60 11.89
C LEU A 374 21.36 0.96 11.11
N LEU A 375 21.11 -0.33 11.30
CA LEU A 375 20.00 -1.03 10.66
C LEU A 375 18.65 -0.44 11.09
N ILE A 376 18.46 -0.12 12.37
CA ILE A 376 17.24 0.56 12.84
C ILE A 376 17.09 1.94 12.16
N CYS A 377 18.16 2.75 12.14
CA CYS A 377 18.13 4.07 11.52
C CYS A 377 17.74 4.00 10.03
N LEU A 378 18.40 3.11 9.29
CA LEU A 378 18.14 2.87 7.87
C LEU A 378 16.71 2.39 7.62
N SER A 379 16.18 1.54 8.51
CA SER A 379 14.81 1.01 8.44
C SER A 379 13.74 2.06 8.72
N MET A 380 14.10 3.17 9.35
CA MET A 380 13.16 4.27 9.61
C MET A 380 12.97 5.21 8.44
N LEU A 381 13.96 5.31 7.55
CA LEU A 381 13.93 6.20 6.37
C LEU A 381 13.25 5.58 5.17
N GLU A 382 13.59 4.33 4.87
CA GLU A 382 12.85 3.47 3.94
C GLU A 382 12.88 2.05 4.48
N ARG A 383 12.07 1.15 3.91
CA ARG A 383 12.12 -0.27 4.26
C ARG A 383 13.35 -0.96 3.68
N ILE A 384 14.50 -0.70 4.31
CA ILE A 384 15.75 -1.45 4.11
C ILE A 384 15.64 -2.86 4.72
N LEU A 385 14.71 -3.11 5.65
CA LEU A 385 14.57 -4.41 6.33
C LEU A 385 14.38 -5.59 5.37
N ASP A 386 13.61 -5.43 4.30
CA ASP A 386 13.42 -6.51 3.32
C ASP A 386 14.69 -6.82 2.53
N ARG A 387 15.52 -5.78 2.31
CA ARG A 387 16.87 -5.89 1.72
C ARG A 387 17.89 -6.45 2.73
N VAL A 388 17.60 -6.33 4.02
CA VAL A 388 18.32 -6.89 5.18
C VAL A 388 17.90 -8.33 5.49
N ILE A 389 16.79 -8.85 4.94
CA ILE A 389 16.41 -10.28 5.06
C ILE A 389 17.55 -11.20 4.61
N TYR A 390 18.40 -10.75 3.68
CA TYR A 390 19.59 -11.47 3.28
C TYR A 390 20.60 -11.64 4.43
N ILE A 391 20.75 -10.64 5.32
CA ILE A 391 21.48 -10.78 6.60
C ILE A 391 20.84 -11.88 7.43
N ARG A 392 19.51 -11.91 7.58
CA ARG A 392 18.82 -12.94 8.37
C ARG A 392 19.03 -14.35 7.80
N ALA A 393 18.91 -14.50 6.48
CA ALA A 393 19.13 -15.78 5.80
C ALA A 393 20.58 -16.25 5.98
N ARG A 394 21.56 -15.33 5.80
CA ARG A 394 22.98 -15.64 5.93
C ARG A 394 23.40 -15.86 7.38
N ALA A 395 22.93 -15.07 8.34
CA ALA A 395 23.11 -15.28 9.78
C ALA A 395 22.57 -16.65 10.22
N LYS A 396 21.34 -17.03 9.80
CA LYS A 396 20.80 -18.38 10.06
C LYS A 396 21.65 -19.51 9.49
N ILE A 397 22.27 -19.29 8.33
CA ILE A 397 23.17 -20.27 7.67
C ILE A 397 24.54 -20.32 8.37
N LEU A 398 25.09 -19.16 8.73
CA LEU A 398 26.41 -18.99 9.36
C LEU A 398 26.45 -19.52 10.81
N PHE A 399 25.31 -19.59 11.51
CA PHE A 399 25.21 -20.04 12.91
C PHE A 399 24.57 -21.43 13.10
N SER A 400 24.59 -22.31 12.09
CA SER A 400 23.95 -23.64 12.18
C SER A 400 24.90 -24.79 12.53
N PRO A 401 24.57 -25.60 13.57
CA PRO A 401 24.83 -27.04 13.46
C PRO A 401 23.64 -27.98 13.81
N GLN A 402 22.57 -27.53 14.47
CA GLN A 402 21.26 -28.20 14.65
C GLN A 402 20.42 -27.29 15.57
N LEU A 403 19.17 -26.98 15.21
CA LEU A 403 18.33 -26.05 16.00
C LEU A 403 17.98 -26.59 17.40
N PRO A 404 18.28 -25.86 18.49
CA PRO A 404 17.75 -26.17 19.82
C PRO A 404 16.22 -26.08 19.88
N ALA A 405 15.57 -27.04 20.54
CA ALA A 405 14.10 -27.17 20.61
C ALA A 405 13.37 -25.92 21.18
N VAL A 406 14.08 -25.11 21.98
CA VAL A 406 13.56 -23.85 22.56
C VAL A 406 13.35 -22.79 21.48
N ILE A 407 14.24 -22.72 20.48
CA ILE A 407 14.16 -21.77 19.37
C ILE A 407 13.05 -22.15 18.40
N ARG A 408 12.82 -23.45 18.20
CA ARG A 408 11.69 -23.98 17.40
C ARG A 408 10.32 -23.60 18.00
N ARG A 409 10.24 -23.47 19.33
CA ARG A 409 9.03 -22.96 20.03
C ARG A 409 8.89 -21.44 19.94
N ARG A 410 9.99 -20.67 19.99
CA ARG A 410 9.96 -19.19 19.86
C ARG A 410 9.63 -18.72 18.44
N ALA A 411 10.17 -19.38 17.41
CA ALA A 411 9.90 -19.05 16.01
C ALA A 411 8.44 -19.31 15.56
N LEU A 412 7.64 -19.97 16.41
CA LEU A 412 6.23 -20.29 16.19
C LEU A 412 5.29 -19.54 17.16
N GLN A 413 5.82 -18.62 17.98
CA GLN A 413 5.00 -17.78 18.86
C GLN A 413 4.58 -16.50 18.14
N PRO A 414 3.38 -15.97 18.43
CA PRO A 414 2.97 -14.65 17.96
C PRO A 414 4.00 -13.60 18.41
N VAL A 415 4.22 -12.59 17.58
CA VAL A 415 5.24 -11.56 17.82
C VAL A 415 4.97 -10.88 19.16
N ALA A 416 6.00 -10.82 20.02
CA ALA A 416 5.90 -10.17 21.33
C ALA A 416 5.91 -8.65 21.16
N ALA A 417 5.65 -7.91 22.24
CA ALA A 417 5.82 -6.46 22.25
C ALA A 417 7.31 -6.08 22.04
N PRO A 418 7.58 -4.90 21.42
CA PRO A 418 8.93 -4.48 21.07
C PRO A 418 9.89 -4.46 22.26
N SER A 419 11.15 -4.86 22.03
CA SER A 419 12.19 -4.95 23.04
C SER A 419 12.59 -3.56 23.53
N ALA A 420 13.09 -3.49 24.76
CA ALA A 420 13.60 -2.23 25.33
C ALA A 420 14.75 -1.64 24.51
N THR A 421 15.51 -2.48 23.79
CA THR A 421 16.60 -2.05 22.90
C THR A 421 16.06 -1.34 21.67
N VAL A 422 15.12 -1.97 20.95
CA VAL A 422 14.51 -1.40 19.74
C VAL A 422 13.77 -0.11 20.09
N THR A 423 12.96 -0.12 21.15
CA THR A 423 12.23 1.06 21.63
C THR A 423 13.14 2.24 21.95
N ARG A 424 14.29 2.00 22.62
CA ARG A 424 15.25 3.05 22.97
C ARG A 424 15.94 3.66 21.74
N GLU A 425 16.37 2.82 20.79
CA GLU A 425 17.04 3.33 19.59
C GLU A 425 16.07 4.06 18.66
N LEU A 426 14.81 3.61 18.57
CA LEU A 426 13.73 4.33 17.88
C LEU A 426 13.51 5.72 18.47
N GLN A 427 13.39 5.82 19.80
CA GLN A 427 13.16 7.10 20.46
C GLN A 427 14.31 8.08 20.21
N LYS A 428 15.56 7.63 20.33
CA LYS A 428 16.73 8.47 20.00
C LYS A 428 16.68 8.98 18.57
N TYR A 429 16.28 8.15 17.62
CA TYR A 429 16.26 8.57 16.22
C TYR A 429 15.02 9.40 15.87
N LEU A 430 13.87 9.22 16.52
CA LEU A 430 12.76 10.15 16.41
C LEU A 430 13.15 11.54 16.95
N GLU A 431 13.83 11.60 18.09
CA GLU A 431 14.41 12.84 18.62
C GLU A 431 15.40 13.48 17.64
N LEU A 432 16.07 12.67 16.81
CA LEU A 432 16.97 13.14 15.76
C LEU A 432 16.27 13.70 14.54
N ALA A 433 15.37 12.93 13.96
CA ALA A 433 14.65 13.28 12.74
C ALA A 433 13.84 14.57 12.93
N LEU A 434 13.35 14.81 14.15
CA LEU A 434 12.54 15.97 14.50
C LEU A 434 13.38 17.20 14.91
N ASN A 435 14.70 17.08 15.10
CA ASN A 435 15.57 18.19 15.50
C ASN A 435 16.22 18.91 14.29
N SER A 436 16.02 20.24 14.23
CA SER A 436 16.57 21.14 13.19
C SER A 436 18.08 21.06 12.97
N HIS A 437 18.89 20.79 14.00
CA HIS A 437 20.36 20.71 13.88
C HIS A 437 20.86 19.40 13.27
N SER A 438 20.00 18.37 13.22
CA SER A 438 20.34 17.00 12.80
C SER A 438 19.85 16.65 11.39
N ARG A 439 19.04 17.52 10.77
CA ARG A 439 18.44 17.31 9.43
C ARG A 439 19.46 17.00 8.34
N ARG A 440 20.66 17.59 8.42
CA ARG A 440 21.72 17.32 7.43
C ARG A 440 22.14 15.85 7.44
N ILE A 441 22.19 15.24 8.61
CA ILE A 441 22.60 13.85 8.80
C ILE A 441 21.51 12.88 8.29
N VAL A 442 20.25 13.20 8.57
CA VAL A 442 19.09 12.44 8.06
C VAL A 442 19.02 12.55 6.54
N SER A 443 19.23 13.75 5.99
CA SER A 443 19.27 14.02 4.55
C SER A 443 20.42 13.32 3.83
N ASP A 444 21.57 13.15 4.48
CA ASP A 444 22.66 12.34 3.94
C ASP A 444 22.23 10.86 3.89
N LEU A 445 21.62 10.32 4.95
CA LEU A 445 21.12 8.95 4.99
C LEU A 445 20.04 8.67 3.92
N GLU A 446 19.10 9.61 3.73
CA GLU A 446 18.03 9.53 2.74
C GLU A 446 18.54 9.32 1.31
N GLN A 447 19.72 9.87 0.97
CA GLN A 447 20.33 9.72 -0.36
C GLN A 447 20.86 8.31 -0.62
N PHE A 448 21.17 7.54 0.43
CA PHE A 448 21.71 6.19 0.30
C PHE A 448 20.61 5.13 0.22
N THR A 449 19.51 5.34 0.95
CA THR A 449 18.40 4.39 1.10
C THR A 449 17.89 3.81 -0.22
N PRO A 450 17.59 4.64 -1.25
CA PRO A 450 17.11 4.14 -2.53
C PRO A 450 18.14 3.29 -3.28
N LYS A 451 19.44 3.62 -3.13
CA LYS A 451 20.55 2.96 -3.81
C LYS A 451 21.03 1.69 -3.11
N LEU A 452 20.79 1.54 -1.81
CA LEU A 452 21.28 0.39 -1.03
C LEU A 452 20.50 -0.88 -1.40
N LEU A 453 21.16 -1.81 -2.11
CA LEU A 453 20.55 -3.05 -2.58
C LEU A 453 20.48 -4.12 -1.49
N ARG A 454 21.58 -4.29 -0.73
CA ARG A 454 21.65 -5.27 0.37
C ARG A 454 22.84 -4.98 1.29
N VAL A 455 22.75 -5.53 2.48
CA VAL A 455 23.79 -5.50 3.50
C VAL A 455 24.23 -6.95 3.76
N GLU A 456 25.53 -7.20 3.77
CA GLU A 456 26.09 -8.54 3.97
C GLU A 456 27.10 -8.53 5.11
N ILE A 457 27.08 -9.53 5.99
CA ILE A 457 28.10 -9.72 7.03
C ILE A 457 29.08 -10.78 6.53
N ASP A 458 30.36 -10.44 6.49
CA ASP A 458 31.47 -11.33 6.15
C ASP A 458 32.24 -11.70 7.44
N GLN A 459 32.45 -13.00 7.67
CA GLN A 459 33.18 -13.51 8.83
C GLN A 459 34.53 -14.15 8.47
N ASP A 460 34.96 -14.14 7.21
CA ASP A 460 36.24 -14.77 6.82
C ASP A 460 37.50 -14.03 7.30
N ALA A 461 37.38 -13.01 8.14
CA ALA A 461 38.51 -12.22 8.63
C ALA A 461 39.35 -12.90 9.73
N ASN A 462 38.90 -14.01 10.33
CA ASN A 462 39.62 -14.67 11.44
C ASN A 462 40.08 -16.12 11.19
N HIS A 463 40.01 -16.63 9.95
CA HIS A 463 40.58 -17.94 9.60
C HIS A 463 41.87 -17.88 8.76
N SER A 464 42.61 -16.78 8.86
CA SER A 464 44.00 -16.73 8.43
C SER A 464 44.86 -16.07 9.49
N LEU A 465 45.26 -16.82 10.52
CA LEU A 465 46.48 -16.66 11.32
C LEU A 465 46.49 -17.73 12.42
N GLY A 466 47.25 -18.81 12.20
CA GLY A 466 47.47 -19.90 13.16
C GLY A 466 47.72 -21.22 12.48
#